data_AF-A0A966YT04-F1
#
_entry.id   AF-A0A966YT04-F1
#
_cell.length_a   1.000
_cell.length_b   1.000
_cell.length_c   1.000
_cell.angle_alpha   90.00
_cell.angle_beta   90.00
_cell.angle_gamma   90.00
#
_symmetry.space_group_name_H-M   'P 1'
#
loop_
_entity.id
_entity.type
_entity.pdbx_description
1 polymer ?
#
loop_
_entity_poly.entity_id
_entity_poly.type
_entity_poly.pdbx_seq_one_letter_code
_entity_poly.pdbx_strand_id
1 'polypeptide(L)'
;MEHGDRLEPTATTNQPEPAATMNEPGDGRRLVSPGRFTADDGSSDPDICAALSAPVDHERLRDAVRAGRLIVAIVASPTDTGESGDAGGSQMSVVSMVAADGRRGLLAFTGLDAMHRWNPH
;
A
#
# COMPACT_ATOMS: atom_id res chain seq x y z
N MET A 1 -57.61 -21.47 -30.74
CA MET A 1 -56.56 -22.50 -30.68
C MET A 1 -55.30 -21.77 -31.11
N GLU A 2 -54.53 -21.25 -30.14
CA GLU A 2 -53.23 -21.84 -29.70
C GLU A 2 -52.19 -21.74 -30.83
N HIS A 3 -50.97 -21.21 -30.71
CA HIS A 3 -49.97 -21.06 -29.65
C HIS A 3 -49.12 -19.81 -30.03
N GLY A 4 -48.42 -19.07 -29.17
CA GLY A 4 -47.38 -19.50 -28.24
C GLY A 4 -46.00 -19.05 -28.76
N ASP A 5 -45.42 -18.11 -28.03
CA ASP A 5 -44.02 -17.67 -27.90
C ASP A 5 -42.90 -18.49 -28.57
N ARG A 6 -41.93 -17.80 -29.22
CA ARG A 6 -40.46 -17.92 -29.00
C ARG A 6 -39.67 -17.33 -30.18
N LEU A 7 -39.07 -16.14 -29.99
CA LEU A 7 -37.97 -15.66 -30.82
C LEU A 7 -36.67 -16.32 -30.33
N GLU A 8 -36.06 -17.13 -31.18
CA GLU A 8 -34.73 -17.72 -30.95
C GLU A 8 -33.68 -16.61 -30.84
N PRO A 9 -32.84 -16.54 -29.78
CA PRO A 9 -31.71 -15.63 -29.76
C PRO A 9 -30.60 -16.16 -30.68
N THR A 10 -30.29 -15.39 -31.72
CA THR A 10 -29.13 -15.60 -32.60
C THR A 10 -27.84 -15.65 -31.77
N ALA A 11 -27.08 -16.73 -31.94
CA ALA A 11 -25.75 -16.89 -31.35
C ALA A 11 -24.81 -15.77 -31.81
N THR A 12 -24.48 -14.85 -30.89
CA THR A 12 -23.34 -13.94 -31.07
C THR A 12 -22.06 -14.76 -30.99
N THR A 13 -21.32 -14.80 -32.09
CA THR A 13 -19.97 -15.37 -32.14
C THR A 13 -19.08 -14.59 -31.16
N ASN A 14 -18.50 -15.27 -30.17
CA ASN A 14 -17.61 -14.65 -29.20
C ASN A 14 -16.21 -14.58 -29.85
N GLN A 15 -15.86 -13.43 -30.41
CA GLN A 15 -14.48 -13.14 -30.84
C GLN A 15 -13.66 -12.84 -29.57
N PRO A 16 -12.46 -13.40 -29.40
CA PRO A 16 -11.61 -13.06 -28.26
C PRO A 16 -11.15 -11.60 -28.37
N GLU A 17 -11.38 -10.82 -27.30
CA GLU A 17 -10.95 -9.42 -27.21
C GLU A 17 -9.41 -9.32 -27.25
N PRO A 18 -8.85 -8.27 -27.88
CA PRO A 18 -7.40 -8.08 -27.92
C PRO A 18 -6.83 -7.87 -26.52
N ALA A 19 -5.63 -8.42 -26.28
CA ALA A 19 -4.93 -8.32 -25.00
C ALA A 19 -4.82 -6.86 -24.53
N ALA A 20 -5.39 -6.57 -23.36
CA ALA A 20 -5.34 -5.25 -22.74
C ALA A 20 -3.87 -4.80 -22.61
N THR A 21 -3.53 -3.70 -23.28
CA THR A 21 -2.24 -3.03 -23.09
C THR A 21 -2.20 -2.40 -21.70
N MET A 22 -1.11 -2.67 -20.95
CA MET A 22 -0.78 -2.29 -19.56
C MET A 22 -0.78 -0.76 -19.24
N ASN A 23 -1.76 0.01 -19.72
CA ASN A 23 -1.87 1.45 -19.50
C ASN A 23 -3.32 1.99 -19.60
N GLU A 24 -4.32 1.17 -19.29
CA GLU A 24 -5.69 1.70 -19.18
C GLU A 24 -5.85 2.48 -17.86
N PRO A 25 -6.23 3.77 -17.92
CA PRO A 25 -6.43 4.57 -16.72
C PRO A 25 -7.67 4.07 -15.97
N GLY A 26 -7.47 3.56 -14.75
CA GLY A 26 -8.56 3.12 -13.88
C GLY A 26 -9.58 4.23 -13.62
N ASP A 27 -10.86 3.85 -13.51
CA ASP A 27 -12.09 4.66 -13.33
C ASP A 27 -11.95 5.89 -12.40
N GLY A 28 -11.32 6.96 -12.90
CA GLY A 28 -11.24 8.29 -12.26
C GLY A 28 -10.46 8.38 -10.94
N ARG A 29 -9.97 7.27 -10.37
CA ARG A 29 -9.21 7.28 -9.11
C ARG A 29 -7.73 7.48 -9.37
N ARG A 30 -7.32 8.75 -9.44
CA ARG A 30 -5.92 9.14 -9.57
C ARG A 30 -5.19 8.97 -8.23
N LEU A 31 -4.13 8.16 -8.22
CA LEU A 31 -3.15 8.20 -7.15
C LEU A 31 -2.49 9.59 -7.18
N VAL A 32 -2.56 10.32 -6.06
CA VAL A 32 -1.82 11.57 -5.92
C VAL A 32 -0.35 11.28 -6.14
N SER A 33 0.28 12.01 -7.06
CA SER A 33 1.72 11.91 -7.27
C SER A 33 2.43 12.10 -5.92
N PRO A 34 3.55 11.41 -5.65
CA PRO A 34 4.18 11.33 -4.31
C PRO A 34 4.64 12.67 -3.70
N GLY A 35 4.33 13.79 -4.35
CA GLY A 35 4.38 15.13 -3.79
C GLY A 35 5.78 15.48 -3.29
N ARG A 36 5.83 15.98 -2.05
CA ARG A 36 7.06 16.42 -1.38
C ARG A 36 8.08 15.30 -1.09
N PHE A 37 7.70 14.03 -1.27
CA PHE A 37 8.56 12.87 -0.96
C PHE A 37 9.14 12.21 -2.21
N THR A 38 8.99 12.82 -3.38
CA THR A 38 9.54 12.31 -4.65
C THR A 38 11.05 12.10 -4.65
N ALA A 39 11.78 12.90 -3.86
CA ALA A 39 13.22 12.80 -3.68
C ALA A 39 13.62 12.12 -2.36
N ASP A 40 12.69 11.50 -1.64
CA ASP A 40 13.01 10.80 -0.39
C ASP A 40 13.82 9.54 -0.69
N ASP A 41 15.05 9.50 -0.19
CA ASP A 41 15.97 8.37 -0.33
C ASP A 41 15.89 7.39 0.85
N GLY A 42 15.00 7.65 1.81
CA GLY A 42 14.78 6.82 2.99
C GLY A 42 15.86 6.94 4.07
N SER A 43 16.81 7.89 3.96
CA SER A 43 17.80 8.17 5.00
C SER A 43 17.15 8.58 6.33
N SER A 44 17.79 8.39 7.49
CA SER A 44 17.20 8.90 8.74
C SER A 44 17.22 10.44 8.81
N ASP A 45 16.16 11.04 9.35
CA ASP A 45 16.09 12.48 9.57
C ASP A 45 17.12 12.91 10.64
N PRO A 46 18.06 13.82 10.33
CA PRO A 46 19.13 14.19 11.25
C PRO A 46 18.62 14.85 12.54
N ASP A 47 17.50 15.59 12.50
CA ASP A 47 16.93 16.23 13.69
C ASP A 47 16.32 15.19 14.62
N ILE A 48 15.69 14.15 14.06
CA ILE A 48 15.19 13.01 14.83
C ILE A 48 16.37 12.23 15.44
N CYS A 49 17.44 11.97 14.67
CA CYS A 49 18.64 11.31 15.19
C CYS A 49 19.28 12.09 16.34
N ALA A 50 19.38 13.41 16.22
CA ALA A 50 19.90 14.27 17.27
C ALA A 50 19.02 14.21 18.53
N ALA A 51 17.69 14.24 18.37
CA ALA A 51 16.76 14.18 19.50
C ALA A 51 16.72 12.81 20.20
N LEU A 52 17.05 11.72 19.49
CA LEU A 52 17.16 10.37 20.05
C LEU A 52 18.49 10.11 20.77
N SER A 53 19.46 11.03 20.69
CA SER A 53 20.75 10.88 21.37
C SER A 53 20.59 11.05 22.88
N ALA A 54 21.20 10.17 23.66
CA ALA A 54 21.04 10.16 25.11
C ALA A 54 21.77 11.34 25.80
N PRO A 55 21.20 11.93 26.87
CA PRO A 55 19.87 11.66 27.42
C PRO A 55 18.75 12.21 26.52
N VAL A 56 17.68 11.43 26.34
CA VAL A 56 16.57 11.79 25.43
C VAL A 56 15.69 12.87 26.07
N ASP A 57 15.56 14.00 25.38
CA ASP A 57 14.58 15.03 25.67
C ASP A 57 13.27 14.74 24.90
N HIS A 58 12.22 14.43 25.65
CA HIS A 58 10.95 13.99 25.09
C HIS A 58 10.21 15.11 24.34
N GLU A 59 10.36 16.37 24.75
CA GLU A 59 9.73 17.50 24.04
C GLU A 59 10.44 17.74 22.72
N ARG A 60 11.77 17.74 22.71
CA ARG A 60 12.55 17.88 21.48
C ARG A 60 12.32 16.71 20.52
N LEU A 61 12.22 15.49 21.04
CA LEU A 61 11.89 14.33 20.22
C LEU A 61 10.50 14.43 19.61
N ARG A 62 9.50 14.84 20.39
CA ARG A 62 8.13 15.05 19.87
C ARG A 62 8.12 16.08 18.76
N ASP A 63 8.80 17.20 18.95
CA ASP A 63 8.81 18.31 17.99
C ASP A 63 9.58 17.92 16.71
N ALA A 64 10.70 17.22 16.84
CA ALA A 64 11.44 16.66 15.71
C ALA A 64 10.61 15.65 14.90
N VAL A 65 9.92 14.72 15.57
CA VAL A 65 9.03 13.75 14.90
C VAL A 65 7.83 14.43 14.23
N ARG A 66 7.31 15.52 14.81
CA ARG A 66 6.20 16.28 14.23
C ARG A 66 6.59 17.01 12.94
N ALA A 67 7.84 17.47 12.86
CA ALA A 67 8.36 18.21 11.72
C ALA A 67 8.96 17.29 10.64
N GLY A 68 9.54 16.16 11.07
CA GLY A 68 10.22 15.21 10.20
C GLY A 68 9.29 14.25 9.48
N ARG A 69 9.89 13.23 8.86
CA ARG A 69 9.19 12.15 8.17
C ARG A 69 9.37 10.81 8.87
N LEU A 70 8.40 9.93 8.70
CA LEU A 70 8.45 8.54 9.16
C LEU A 70 8.11 7.60 8.00
N ILE A 71 8.68 6.41 8.03
CA ILE A 71 8.49 5.36 7.03
C ILE A 71 7.58 4.28 7.61
N VAL A 72 6.54 3.88 6.86
CA VAL A 72 5.69 2.73 7.17
C VAL A 72 5.85 1.71 6.06
N ALA A 73 6.25 0.49 6.42
CA ALA A 73 6.39 -0.60 5.47
C ALA A 73 5.02 -1.18 5.07
N ILE A 74 4.77 -1.28 3.77
CA ILE A 74 3.60 -1.94 3.19
C ILE A 74 4.10 -3.16 2.42
N VAL A 75 3.55 -4.33 2.74
CA VAL A 75 3.89 -5.59 2.06
C VAL A 75 2.75 -5.98 1.15
N ALA A 76 3.07 -6.22 -0.12
CA ALA A 76 2.16 -6.76 -1.11
C ALA A 76 2.28 -8.29 -1.08
N SER A 77 1.18 -8.99 -0.85
CA SER A 77 1.08 -10.44 -1.02
C SER A 77 0.19 -10.77 -2.22
N PRO A 78 0.52 -11.79 -3.01
CA PRO A 78 -0.38 -12.25 -4.06
C PRO A 78 -1.68 -12.75 -3.43
N THR A 79 -2.82 -12.37 -4.01
CA THR A 79 -4.11 -12.94 -3.66
C THR A 79 -4.26 -14.24 -4.44
N ASP A 80 -4.43 -15.36 -3.73
CA ASP A 80 -4.74 -16.63 -4.35
C ASP A 80 -6.07 -16.51 -5.09
N THR A 81 -5.97 -16.54 -6.42
CA THR A 81 -7.10 -16.57 -7.33
C THR A 81 -7.14 -18.00 -7.81
N GLY A 82 -8.22 -18.71 -7.51
CA GLY A 82 -8.39 -20.10 -7.96
C GLY A 82 -8.25 -20.24 -9.49
N GLU A 83 -8.39 -21.46 -9.98
CA GLU A 83 -8.06 -21.97 -11.34
C GLU A 83 -8.59 -21.18 -12.56
N SER A 84 -9.37 -20.13 -12.36
CA SER A 84 -9.79 -19.20 -13.41
C SER A 84 -8.69 -18.16 -13.61
N GLY A 85 -8.00 -18.21 -14.75
CA GLY A 85 -6.81 -17.42 -15.09
C GLY A 85 -6.98 -15.90 -15.21
N ASP A 86 -7.65 -15.27 -14.25
CA ASP A 86 -7.63 -13.83 -14.02
C ASP A 86 -6.30 -13.45 -13.36
N ALA A 87 -5.72 -12.31 -13.75
CA ALA A 87 -4.46 -11.84 -13.19
C ALA A 87 -4.65 -11.53 -11.70
N GLY A 88 -4.17 -12.45 -10.84
CA GLY A 88 -4.41 -12.40 -9.41
C GLY A 88 -4.12 -11.04 -8.77
N GLY A 89 -5.09 -10.54 -8.02
CA GLY A 89 -4.97 -9.28 -7.29
C GLY A 89 -3.84 -9.33 -6.24
N SER A 90 -3.52 -8.18 -5.65
CA SER A 90 -2.53 -8.11 -4.57
C SER A 90 -3.18 -7.57 -3.29
N GLN A 91 -3.00 -8.31 -2.20
CA GLN A 91 -3.40 -7.88 -0.87
C GLN A 91 -2.26 -7.07 -0.23
N MET A 92 -2.55 -5.81 0.10
CA MET A 92 -1.61 -4.93 0.79
C MET A 92 -1.79 -5.03 2.31
N SER A 93 -0.70 -5.24 3.03
CA SER A 93 -0.70 -5.41 4.48
C SER A 93 0.31 -4.49 5.15
N VAL A 94 -0.02 -4.03 6.36
CA VAL A 94 0.84 -3.22 7.22
C VAL A 94 0.93 -3.84 8.60
N VAL A 95 2.05 -3.64 9.29
CA VAL A 95 2.21 -4.08 10.68
C VAL A 95 1.55 -3.07 11.62
N SER A 96 0.67 -3.57 12.48
CA SER A 96 0.05 -2.79 13.55
C SER A 96 0.44 -3.35 14.92
N MET A 97 0.52 -2.47 15.91
CA MET A 97 0.83 -2.79 17.30
C MET A 97 -0.30 -2.33 18.20
N VAL A 98 -0.51 -3.04 19.30
CA VAL A 98 -1.43 -2.65 20.37
C VAL A 98 -0.58 -2.41 21.63
N ALA A 99 -0.61 -1.19 22.15
CA ALA A 99 0.05 -0.85 23.39
C ALA A 99 -0.64 -1.51 24.59
N ALA A 100 0.05 -1.60 25.72
CA ALA A 100 -0.49 -2.21 26.94
C ALA A 100 -1.80 -1.56 27.44
N ASP A 101 -2.03 -0.30 27.08
CA ASP A 101 -3.26 0.46 27.38
C ASP A 101 -4.38 0.30 26.33
N GLY A 102 -4.21 -0.62 25.37
CA GLY A 102 -5.19 -0.91 24.33
C GLY A 102 -5.16 0.01 23.11
N ARG A 103 -4.30 1.05 23.09
CA ARG A 103 -4.17 1.91 21.91
C ARG A 103 -3.54 1.15 20.74
N ARG A 104 -4.10 1.32 19.55
CA ARG A 104 -3.58 0.77 18.29
C ARG A 104 -2.73 1.79 17.57
N GLY A 105 -1.60 1.37 17.03
CA GLY A 105 -0.71 2.19 16.22
C GLY A 105 -0.09 1.39 15.07
N LEU A 106 0.36 2.09 14.03
CA LEU A 106 1.18 1.49 12.99
C LEU A 106 2.64 1.46 13.45
N LEU A 107 3.36 0.41 13.05
CA LEU A 107 4.81 0.41 13.18
C LEU A 107 5.39 1.37 12.14
N ALA A 108 6.24 2.29 12.59
CA ALA A 108 6.90 3.27 11.74
C ALA A 108 8.38 3.41 12.13
N PHE A 109 9.21 3.83 11.18
CA PHE A 109 10.66 3.93 11.32
C PHE A 109 11.16 5.33 10.95
N THR A 110 12.27 5.74 11.55
CA THR A 110 12.90 7.05 11.28
C THR A 110 13.69 7.08 9.98
N GLY A 111 14.02 5.90 9.43
CA GLY A 111 14.78 5.69 8.21
C GLY A 111 14.88 4.20 7.86
N LEU A 112 15.36 3.90 6.66
CA LEU A 112 15.56 2.54 6.17
C LEU A 112 16.63 1.78 6.99
N ASP A 113 17.61 2.48 7.56
CA ASP A 113 18.61 1.89 8.43
C ASP A 113 17.99 1.36 9.74
N ALA A 114 17.08 2.12 10.34
CA ALA A 114 16.34 1.71 11.53
C ALA A 114 15.42 0.51 11.23
N MET A 115 14.77 0.52 10.06
CA MET A 115 13.93 -0.59 9.60
C MET A 115 14.72 -1.89 9.42
N HIS A 116 15.87 -1.84 8.73
CA HIS A 116 16.74 -3.01 8.54
C HIS A 116 17.30 -3.54 9.86
N ARG A 117 17.62 -2.67 10.82
CA ARG A 117 18.09 -3.11 12.14
C ARG A 117 16.99 -3.83 12.93
N TRP A 118 15.74 -3.43 12.74
CA TRP A 118 14.59 -4.04 13.40
C TRP A 118 14.30 -5.45 12.88
N ASN A 119 14.40 -5.67 11.57
CA ASN A 119 14.25 -6.98 10.95
C ASN A 119 15.34 -7.21 9.87
N PRO A 120 16.49 -7.80 10.23
CA PRO A 120 17.65 -7.92 9.35
C PRO A 120 17.60 -9.09 8.34
N HIS A 121 16.41 -9.64 8.08
CA HIS A 121 16.18 -10.83 7.27
C HIS A 121 15.31 -10.50 6.05
#